data_AF-A0A9C7SD42-F1
#
_entry.id   AF-A0A9C7SD42-F1
#
_cell.length_a   1.000
_cell.length_b   1.000
_cell.length_c   1.000
_cell.angle_alpha   90.00
_cell.angle_beta   90.00
_cell.angle_gamma   90.00
#
_symmetry.space_group_name_H-M   'P 1'
#
loop_
_entity.id
_entity.type
_entity.pdbx_description
1 polymer ?
#
loop_
_entity_poly.entity_id
_entity_poly.type
_entity_poly.pdbx_seq_one_letter_code
_entity_poly.pdbx_strand_id
1 'polypeptide(L)' 'MASIENKILAETDANGHLLTSLPRPLVFTNGCFDILHRGHVSYLEEAAQLGNC' A
#
# COMPACT_ATOMS: atom_id res chain seq x y z
N MET A 1 -11.88 -2.15 -14.53
CA MET A 1 -10.61 -2.45 -13.84
C MET A 1 -10.18 -1.19 -13.13
N ALA A 2 -9.80 -1.26 -11.85
CA ALA A 2 -9.28 -0.08 -11.15
C ALA A 2 -7.89 0.26 -11.68
N SER A 3 -7.63 1.53 -11.99
CA SER A 3 -6.31 1.99 -12.40
C SER A 3 -5.34 1.95 -11.22
N ILE A 4 -4.07 1.66 -11.49
CA ILE A 4 -3.01 1.69 -10.48
C ILE A 4 -2.80 3.10 -9.90
N GLU A 5 -3.09 4.13 -10.70
CA GLU A 5 -2.98 5.54 -10.32
C GLU A 5 -3.88 5.88 -9.13
N ASN A 6 -5.00 5.15 -8.95
CA ASN A 6 -5.91 5.34 -7.82
C ASN A 6 -5.31 4.92 -6.46
N LYS A 7 -4.12 4.32 -6.44
CA LYS A 7 -3.38 3.95 -5.22
C LYS A 7 -2.41 5.03 -4.75
N ILE A 8 -2.20 6.09 -5.55
CA ILE A 8 -1.32 7.20 -5.22
C ILE A 8 -2.16 8.29 -4.57
N LEU A 9 -1.88 8.61 -3.30
CA LEU A 9 -2.57 9.64 -2.53
C LEU A 9 -1.54 10.64 -2.03
N ALA A 10 -1.77 11.93 -2.25
CA ALA A 10 -1.02 12.98 -1.58
C ALA A 10 -1.53 13.19 -0.14
N GLU A 11 -0.75 13.88 0.68
CA GLU A 11 -1.15 14.22 2.05
C GLU A 11 -2.45 15.03 2.10
N THR A 12 -2.69 15.86 1.08
CA THR A 12 -3.95 16.60 0.89
C THR A 12 -5.12 15.72 0.48
N ASP A 13 -4.84 14.54 -0.09
CA ASP A 13 -5.84 13.61 -0.60
C ASP A 13 -6.27 12.58 0.45
N ALA A 14 -5.46 12.43 1.50
CA ALA A 14 -5.75 11.60 2.66
C ALA A 14 -6.83 12.25 3.54
N ASN A 15 -8.05 12.37 2.99
CA ASN A 15 -9.24 12.55 3.79
C ASN A 15 -9.30 11.35 4.75
N GLY A 16 -9.14 11.57 6.06
CA GLY A 16 -9.01 10.50 7.07
C GLY A 16 -10.10 9.42 6.99
N HIS A 17 -11.24 9.74 6.38
CA HIS A 17 -12.33 8.81 6.07
C HIS A 17 -11.92 7.62 5.18
N LEU A 18 -10.99 7.80 4.23
CA LEU A 18 -10.54 6.72 3.34
C LEU A 18 -9.80 5.65 4.13
N LEU A 19 -8.82 6.06 4.95
CA LEU A 19 -8.04 5.17 5.81
C LEU A 19 -8.90 4.46 6.87
N THR A 20 -9.98 5.10 7.35
CA THR A 20 -10.92 4.44 8.28
C THR A 20 -11.79 3.39 7.61
N SER A 21 -12.04 3.49 6.30
CA SER A 21 -12.81 2.49 5.56
C SER A 21 -12.02 1.25 5.13
N LEU A 22 -10.68 1.30 5.22
CA LEU A 22 -9.83 0.18 4.82
C LEU A 22 -9.96 -1.00 5.81
N PRO A 23 -9.95 -2.25 5.33
CA PRO A 23 -9.93 -3.44 6.17
C PRO A 23 -8.78 -3.41 7.18
N ARG A 24 -9.03 -3.95 8.37
CA ARG A 24 -8.02 -4.10 9.43
C ARG A 24 -7.63 -5.58 9.55
N PRO A 25 -6.36 -5.89 9.89
CA PRO A 25 -5.28 -4.94 10.22
C PRO A 25 -4.70 -4.25 8.99
N LEU A 26 -4.36 -2.96 9.14
CA LEU A 26 -3.70 -2.18 8.10
C LEU A 26 -2.19 -2.42 8.20
N VAL A 27 -1.60 -2.95 7.14
CA VAL A 27 -0.15 -3.17 7.05
C VAL A 27 0.50 -1.96 6.40
N PHE A 28 1.57 -1.48 7.01
CA PHE A 28 2.36 -0.35 6.51
C PHE A 28 3.82 -0.76 6.39
N THR A 29 4.44 -0.35 5.29
CA THR A 29 5.89 -0.41 5.09
C THR A 29 6.35 0.84 4.36
N ASN A 30 7.63 1.16 4.50
CA ASN A 30 8.29 2.26 3.83
C ASN A 30 9.57 1.76 3.15
N GLY A 31 10.00 2.50 2.13
CA GLY A 31 11.23 2.22 1.40
C GLY A 31 11.41 3.22 0.26
N CYS A 32 12.66 3.42 -0.18
CA CYS A 32 12.97 4.29 -1.30
C CYS A 32 12.52 3.68 -2.64
N PHE A 33 12.58 2.35 -2.77
CA PHE A 33 12.15 1.58 -3.95
C PHE A 33 12.64 2.13 -5.31
N ASP A 34 13.87 2.65 -5.38
CA ASP A 34 14.44 3.28 -6.59
C ASP A 34 14.54 2.30 -7.77
N ILE A 35 15.17 1.14 -7.55
CA ILE A 35 15.21 0.04 -8.53
C ILE A 35 14.52 -1.17 -7.93
N LEU A 36 13.41 -1.57 -8.57
CA LEU A 36 12.69 -2.76 -8.18
C LEU A 36 13.42 -4.03 -8.67
N HIS A 37 13.51 -5.00 -7.78
CA HIS A 37 14.03 -6.33 -8.05
C HIS A 37 13.18 -7.37 -7.32
N ARG A 38 13.40 -8.66 -7.63
CA ARG A 38 12.61 -9.77 -7.07
C ARG A 38 12.44 -9.68 -5.55
N GLY A 39 13.50 -9.36 -4.82
CA GLY A 39 13.45 -9.18 -3.36
C GLY A 39 12.40 -8.18 -2.87
N HIS A 40 12.24 -7.03 -3.55
CA HIS A 40 11.22 -6.04 -3.19
C HIS A 40 9.80 -6.56 -3.43
N VAL A 41 9.59 -7.28 -4.53
CA VAL A 41 8.26 -7.84 -4.85
C VAL A 41 7.89 -8.92 -3.83
N SER A 42 8.78 -9.88 -3.55
CA SER A 42 8.54 -10.91 -2.54
C SER A 42 8.30 -10.31 -1.16
N TYR A 43 9.06 -9.29 -0.77
CA TYR A 43 8.86 -8.56 0.48
C TYR A 43 7.48 -7.88 0.57
N LEU A 44 7.04 -7.19 -0.49
CA LEU A 44 5.74 -6.51 -0.51
C LEU A 44 4.57 -7.51 -0.54
N GLU A 45 4.73 -8.65 -1.22
CA GLU A 45 3.77 -9.74 -1.23
C GLU A 45 3.62 -10.37 0.16
N GLU A 46 4.73 -10.65 0.85
CA GLU A 46 4.72 -11.15 2.22
C GLU A 46 4.05 -10.15 3.18
N ALA A 47 4.36 -8.85 3.04
CA ALA A 47 3.71 -7.81 3.84
C ALA A 47 2.20 -7.76 3.60
N ALA A 48 1.74 -7.85 2.35
CA ALA A 48 0.31 -7.83 2.02
C ALA A 48 -0.46 -9.00 2.67
N GLN A 49 0.16 -10.17 2.82
CA GLN A 49 -0.45 -11.35 3.46
C GLN A 49 -0.68 -11.18 4.97
N LEU A 50 -0.03 -10.22 5.62
CA LEU A 50 -0.25 -9.91 7.04
C LEU A 50 -1.50 -9.05 7.29
N GLY A 51 -2.13 -8.55 6.22
CA GLY A 51 -3.32 -7.69 6.26
C GLY A 51 -4.57 -8.37 5.69
N ASN A 52 -5.70 -7.65 5.73
CA ASN A 52 -6.98 -8.11 5.20
C ASN A 52 -7.37 -7.37 3.90
N CYS A 53 -6.38 -7.04 3.06
CA CYS A 53 -6.56 -6.24 1.84
C CYS A 53 -7.20 -7.01 0.67
#